data_AF-A0AAN5VN43-F1
#
_entry.id   AF-A0AAN5VN43-F1
#
_cell.length_a   1.000
_cell.length_b   1.000
_cell.length_c   1.000
_cell.angle_alpha   90.00
_cell.angle_beta   90.00
_cell.angle_gamma   90.00
#
_symmetry.space_group_name_H-M   'P 1'
#
loop_
_entity.id
_entity.type
_entity.pdbx_description
1 polymer ?
#
loop_
_entity_poly.entity_id
_entity_poly.type
_entity_poly.pdbx_seq_one_letter_code
_entity_poly.pdbx_strand_id
1 'polypeptide(L)'
;MKDVWLYSWDDECFRSDEYESKEEAVEAAKEELKRLGEIKRWAYIGKKEEADIPDIDAKDALECIQDRIDDEYGEYGEDWFENIRAEDILILESRISEVFKKWIDDFKYKPYWFAVRDIEEIELKNVVN
;
A
#
# COMPACT_ATOMS: atom_id res chain seq x y z
N MET A 1 -5.12 15.78 -7.21
CA MET A 1 -5.58 14.62 -8.00
C MET A 1 -7.10 14.62 -8.01
N LYS A 2 -7.72 14.01 -9.03
CA LYS A 2 -9.14 13.69 -8.93
C LYS A 2 -9.29 12.52 -7.94
N ASP A 3 -10.39 12.52 -7.19
CA ASP A 3 -10.73 11.40 -6.34
C ASP A 3 -11.11 10.20 -7.19
N VAL A 4 -10.68 9.01 -6.76
CA VAL A 4 -11.06 7.73 -7.39
C VAL A 4 -11.80 6.92 -6.36
N TRP A 5 -12.97 6.41 -6.72
CA TRP A 5 -13.84 5.62 -5.86
C TRP A 5 -13.95 4.20 -6.38
N LEU A 6 -14.04 3.26 -5.45
CA LEU A 6 -14.13 1.82 -5.70
C LEU A 6 -15.28 1.25 -4.88
N TYR A 7 -15.81 0.10 -5.31
CA TYR A 7 -16.70 -0.70 -4.48
C TYR A 7 -16.13 -2.10 -4.20
N SER A 8 -16.55 -2.66 -3.07
CA SER A 8 -16.28 -4.02 -2.63
C SER A 8 -17.58 -4.67 -2.14
N TRP A 9 -17.64 -5.99 -2.21
CA TRP A 9 -18.76 -6.78 -1.69
C TRP A 9 -18.53 -7.29 -0.26
N ASP A 10 -17.30 -7.26 0.24
CA ASP A 10 -16.87 -7.92 1.47
C ASP A 10 -15.96 -7.06 2.36
N ASP A 11 -15.75 -5.78 2.01
CA ASP A 11 -14.82 -4.84 2.68
C ASP A 11 -13.33 -5.22 2.58
N GLU A 12 -13.01 -6.36 1.97
CA GLU A 12 -11.63 -6.85 1.86
C GLU A 12 -11.07 -6.62 0.45
N CYS A 13 -11.91 -6.82 -0.58
CA CYS A 13 -11.47 -6.85 -1.97
C CYS A 13 -12.09 -5.75 -2.84
N PHE A 14 -11.46 -4.58 -2.87
CA PHE A 14 -11.83 -3.46 -3.75
C PHE A 14 -11.26 -3.65 -5.17
N ARG A 15 -11.89 -4.52 -5.97
CA ARG A 15 -11.49 -4.84 -7.35
C ARG A 15 -12.50 -4.38 -8.41
N SER A 16 -13.39 -3.46 -8.07
CA SER A 16 -14.25 -2.82 -9.07
C SER A 16 -13.44 -2.01 -10.09
N ASP A 17 -14.12 -1.52 -11.13
CA ASP A 17 -13.56 -0.42 -11.92
C ASP A 17 -13.40 0.85 -11.07
N GLU A 18 -12.71 1.85 -11.63
CA GLU A 18 -12.47 3.15 -11.01
C GLU A 18 -13.55 4.16 -11.41
N TYR A 19 -14.12 4.86 -10.42
CA TYR A 19 -15.19 5.83 -10.62
C TYR A 19 -14.79 7.24 -10.16
N GLU A 20 -15.29 8.29 -10.83
CA GLU A 20 -14.92 9.68 -10.50
C GLU A 20 -15.66 10.20 -9.26
N SER A 21 -16.70 9.49 -8.81
CA SER A 21 -17.46 9.84 -7.61
C SER A 21 -17.97 8.60 -6.86
N LYS A 22 -18.31 8.81 -5.59
CA LYS A 22 -18.93 7.79 -4.75
C LYS A 22 -20.28 7.32 -5.32
N GLU A 23 -21.08 8.26 -5.82
CA GLU A 23 -22.39 7.99 -6.43
C GLU A 23 -22.26 7.11 -7.66
N GLU A 24 -21.27 7.37 -8.53
CA GLU A 24 -20.99 6.51 -9.68
C GLU A 24 -20.60 5.09 -9.27
N ALA A 25 -19.76 4.94 -8.23
CA ALA A 25 -19.40 3.62 -7.70
C ALA A 25 -20.63 2.85 -7.16
N VAL A 26 -21.54 3.55 -6.48
CA VAL A 26 -22.81 2.96 -5.98
C VAL A 26 -23.71 2.52 -7.13
N GLU A 27 -23.89 3.35 -8.16
CA GLU A 27 -24.72 3.00 -9.31
C GLU A 27 -24.12 1.84 -10.10
N ALA A 28 -22.79 1.82 -10.29
CA ALA A 28 -22.11 0.72 -10.95
C ALA A 28 -22.28 -0.61 -10.19
N ALA A 29 -22.19 -0.60 -8.85
CA ALA A 29 -22.48 -1.77 -8.03
C ALA A 29 -23.93 -2.27 -8.25
N LYS A 30 -24.92 -1.37 -8.31
CA LYS A 30 -26.32 -1.75 -8.60
C LYS A 30 -26.48 -2.31 -10.01
N GLU A 31 -25.84 -1.72 -11.01
CA GLU A 31 -25.88 -2.18 -12.40
C GLU A 31 -25.25 -3.56 -12.57
N GLU A 32 -24.14 -3.83 -11.88
CA GLU A 32 -23.51 -5.15 -11.87
C GLU A 32 -24.45 -6.22 -11.31
N LEU A 33 -25.11 -5.95 -10.18
CA LEU A 33 -26.10 -6.86 -9.60
C LEU A 33 -27.27 -7.13 -10.57
N LYS A 34 -27.79 -6.08 -11.24
CA LYS A 34 -28.84 -6.25 -12.28
C LYS A 34 -28.36 -7.13 -13.42
N ARG A 35 -27.13 -6.92 -13.89
CA ARG A 35 -26.54 -7.67 -15.00
C ARG A 35 -26.31 -9.14 -14.65
N LEU A 36 -25.89 -9.42 -13.41
CA LEU A 36 -25.63 -10.78 -12.92
C LEU A 36 -26.90 -11.49 -12.43
N GLY A 37 -28.01 -10.76 -12.21
CA GLY A 37 -29.22 -11.31 -11.60
C GLY A 37 -29.03 -11.65 -10.12
N GLU A 38 -28.04 -11.03 -9.47
CA GLU A 38 -27.74 -11.25 -8.05
C GLU A 38 -28.43 -10.21 -7.18
N ILE A 39 -28.70 -10.58 -5.93
CA ILE A 39 -29.25 -9.67 -4.92
C ILE A 39 -28.28 -9.63 -3.75
N LYS A 40 -27.59 -8.50 -3.61
CA LYS A 40 -26.83 -8.18 -2.41
C LYS A 40 -27.48 -6.99 -1.71
N ARG A 41 -27.51 -7.06 -0.39
CA ARG A 41 -28.10 -6.02 0.45
C ARG A 41 -27.15 -4.84 0.66
N TRP A 42 -25.85 -5.12 0.71
CA TRP A 42 -24.82 -4.16 1.08
C TRP A 42 -23.69 -4.19 0.07
N ALA A 43 -23.06 -3.03 -0.11
CA ALA A 43 -21.76 -2.87 -0.76
C ALA A 43 -20.93 -1.88 0.05
N TYR A 44 -19.63 -2.04 0.02
CA TYR A 44 -18.67 -1.15 0.66
C TYR A 44 -18.11 -0.22 -0.39
N ILE A 45 -18.18 1.09 -0.17
CA ILE A 45 -17.67 2.09 -1.09
C ILE A 45 -16.51 2.80 -0.42
N GLY A 46 -15.39 2.90 -1.09
CA GLY A 46 -14.19 3.50 -0.52
C GLY A 46 -13.42 4.33 -1.54
N LYS A 47 -12.63 5.27 -1.02
CA LYS A 47 -11.78 6.14 -1.82
C LYS A 47 -10.40 5.51 -2.00
N LYS A 48 -9.98 5.34 -3.25
CA LYS A 48 -8.64 4.87 -3.61
C LYS A 48 -7.62 5.96 -3.28
N GLU A 49 -6.59 5.56 -2.55
CA GLU A 49 -5.41 6.37 -2.23
C GLU A 49 -4.17 5.66 -2.80
N GLU A 50 -3.38 6.36 -3.61
CA GLU A 50 -2.12 5.81 -4.11
C GLU A 50 -1.23 5.43 -2.92
N ALA A 51 -0.68 4.22 -2.98
CA ALA A 51 0.26 3.75 -1.97
C ALA A 51 1.68 3.94 -2.49
N ASP A 52 2.57 4.41 -1.63
CA ASP A 52 4.00 4.46 -1.90
C ASP A 52 4.68 3.13 -1.54
N ILE A 53 5.88 2.93 -2.08
CA ILE A 53 6.78 1.87 -1.61
C ILE A 53 7.49 2.41 -0.36
N PRO A 54 7.49 1.67 0.75
CA PRO A 54 8.28 2.04 1.92
C PRO A 54 9.77 2.21 1.57
N ASP A 55 10.43 3.18 2.18
CA ASP A 55 11.87 3.34 2.07
C ASP A 55 12.61 2.16 2.75
N ILE A 56 13.88 1.96 2.37
CA ILE A 56 14.74 0.99 3.03
C ILE A 56 15.20 1.58 4.36
N ASP A 57 14.89 0.91 5.46
CA ASP A 57 15.39 1.26 6.79
C ASP A 57 16.88 0.94 6.87
N ALA A 58 17.72 1.99 6.98
CA ALA A 58 19.16 1.81 7.03
C ALA A 58 19.64 1.16 8.34
N LYS A 59 18.90 1.35 9.43
CA LYS A 59 19.22 0.77 10.73
C LYS A 59 19.04 -0.74 10.68
N ASP A 60 17.90 -1.21 10.19
CA ASP A 60 17.62 -2.65 10.01
C ASP A 60 18.65 -3.30 9.09
N ALA A 61 19.04 -2.61 8.00
CA ALA A 61 20.06 -3.11 7.07
C ALA A 61 21.45 -3.21 7.71
N LEU A 62 21.82 -2.28 8.60
CA LEU A 62 23.07 -2.30 9.34
C LEU A 62 23.07 -3.37 10.43
N GLU A 63 21.96 -3.59 11.12
CA GLU A 63 21.78 -4.70 12.08
C GLU A 63 21.98 -6.06 11.39
N CYS A 64 21.41 -6.23 10.19
CA CYS A 64 21.66 -7.44 9.38
C CYS A 64 23.14 -7.62 9.00
N ILE A 65 23.92 -6.54 8.92
CA ILE A 65 25.37 -6.62 8.67
C ILE A 65 26.11 -6.99 9.96
N GLN A 66 25.71 -6.44 11.11
CA GLN A 66 26.26 -6.81 12.42
C GLN A 66 26.07 -8.29 12.69
N ASP A 67 24.87 -8.84 12.47
CA ASP A 67 24.60 -10.27 12.66
C ASP A 67 25.58 -11.15 11.87
N ARG A 68 25.90 -10.73 10.63
CA ARG A 68 26.85 -11.45 9.77
C ARG A 68 28.30 -11.31 10.24
N ILE A 69 28.65 -10.16 10.83
CA ILE A 69 29.96 -9.95 11.44
C ILE A 69 30.10 -10.84 12.67
N ASP A 70 29.07 -10.92 13.51
CA ASP A 70 29.05 -11.74 14.72
C ASP A 70 29.14 -13.23 14.36
N ASP A 71 28.42 -13.67 13.32
CA ASP A 71 28.51 -15.05 12.82
C ASP A 71 29.92 -15.43 12.33
N GLU A 72 30.66 -14.50 11.73
CA GLU A 72 31.98 -14.76 11.13
C GLU A 72 33.13 -14.57 12.11
N TYR A 73 33.05 -13.55 12.97
CA TYR A 73 34.14 -13.08 13.82
C TYR A 73 33.84 -13.21 15.33
N GLY A 74 32.61 -13.58 15.70
CA GLY A 74 32.18 -13.65 17.09
C GLY A 74 32.39 -12.34 17.83
N GLU A 75 32.76 -12.45 19.11
CA GLU A 75 32.99 -11.30 20.01
C GLU A 75 33.99 -10.25 19.50
N TYR A 76 34.87 -10.61 18.55
CA TYR A 76 35.82 -9.64 17.97
C TYR A 76 35.17 -8.62 17.03
N GLY A 77 34.00 -8.95 16.49
CA GLY A 77 33.23 -8.09 15.61
C GLY A 77 32.08 -7.36 16.30
N GLU A 78 31.85 -7.67 17.58
CA GLU A 78 30.82 -7.02 18.40
C GLU A 78 31.00 -5.50 18.41
N ASP A 79 29.89 -4.80 18.61
CA ASP A 79 29.80 -3.34 18.71
C ASP A 79 30.08 -2.54 17.43
N TRP A 80 30.40 -3.13 16.28
CA TRP A 80 30.67 -2.36 15.05
C TRP A 80 29.51 -1.41 14.69
N PHE A 81 28.28 -1.93 14.73
CA PHE A 81 27.06 -1.15 14.50
C PHE A 81 26.80 -0.14 15.62
N GLU A 82 27.00 -0.51 16.88
CA GLU A 82 26.81 0.38 18.04
C GLU A 82 27.75 1.60 18.01
N ASN A 83 28.90 1.46 17.36
CA ASN A 83 29.86 2.54 17.17
C ASN A 83 29.49 3.51 16.03
N ILE A 84 28.42 3.28 15.29
CA ILE A 84 27.93 4.19 14.24
C ILE A 84 27.03 5.25 14.87
N ARG A 85 27.30 6.52 14.57
CA ARG A 85 26.48 7.64 15.05
C ARG A 85 25.11 7.63 14.38
N ALA A 86 24.06 7.90 15.15
CA ALA A 86 22.69 7.97 14.64
C ALA A 86 22.55 8.99 13.49
N GLU A 87 23.27 10.11 13.53
CA GLU A 87 23.25 11.11 12.45
C GLU A 87 23.83 10.57 11.14
N ASP A 88 24.84 9.70 11.22
CA ASP A 88 25.44 9.09 10.03
C ASP A 88 24.51 8.02 9.43
N ILE A 89 23.72 7.32 10.26
CA ILE A 89 22.68 6.38 9.82
C ILE A 89 21.60 7.12 9.03
N LEU A 90 21.12 8.28 9.50
CA LEU A 90 20.14 9.10 8.77
C LEU A 90 20.67 9.59 7.41
N ILE A 91 21.97 9.94 7.34
CA ILE A 91 22.61 10.30 6.07
C ILE A 91 22.65 9.10 5.12
N LEU A 92 22.96 7.91 5.63
CA LEU A 92 22.95 6.68 4.84
C LEU A 92 21.54 6.36 4.33
N GLU A 93 20.52 6.44 5.19
CA GLU A 93 19.12 6.22 4.82
C GLU A 93 18.66 7.15 3.72
N SER A 94 18.98 8.44 3.82
CA SER A 94 18.66 9.41 2.76
C SER A 94 19.30 9.04 1.43
N ARG A 95 20.56 8.57 1.43
CA ARG A 95 21.28 8.17 0.21
C ARG A 95 20.71 6.89 -0.39
N ILE A 96 20.42 5.90 0.45
CA ILE A 96 19.80 4.64 0.01
C ILE A 96 18.43 4.93 -0.59
N SER A 97 17.62 5.75 0.08
CA SER A 97 16.27 6.13 -0.38
C SER A 97 16.31 6.81 -1.74
N GLU A 98 17.26 7.72 -1.98
CA GLU A 98 17.43 8.38 -3.29
C GLU A 98 17.74 7.35 -4.39
N VAL A 99 18.71 6.46 -4.15
CA VAL A 99 19.10 5.42 -5.10
C VAL A 99 17.96 4.43 -5.34
N PHE A 100 17.26 4.03 -4.28
CA PHE A 100 16.17 3.06 -4.34
C PHE A 100 14.97 3.61 -5.12
N LYS A 101 14.53 4.84 -4.81
CA LYS A 101 13.46 5.51 -5.56
C LYS A 101 13.80 5.65 -7.04
N LYS A 102 15.04 6.05 -7.35
CA LYS A 102 15.51 6.12 -8.74
C LYS A 102 15.49 4.76 -9.44
N TRP A 103 15.91 3.69 -8.75
CA TRP A 103 15.85 2.33 -9.30
C TRP A 103 14.41 1.89 -9.58
N ILE A 104 13.47 2.16 -8.67
CA ILE A 104 12.04 1.89 -8.89
C ILE A 104 11.53 2.60 -10.16
N ASP A 105 11.89 3.87 -10.35
CA ASP A 105 11.48 4.64 -11.52
C ASP A 105 12.14 4.14 -12.81
N ASP A 106 13.46 3.91 -12.80
CA ASP A 106 14.24 3.47 -13.96
C ASP A 106 13.72 2.14 -14.53
N PHE A 107 13.29 1.23 -13.65
CA PHE A 107 12.81 -0.10 -14.01
C PHE A 107 11.30 -0.26 -13.97
N LYS A 108 10.56 0.84 -13.71
CA LYS A 108 9.09 0.88 -13.71
C LYS A 108 8.44 -0.09 -12.71
N TYR A 109 9.06 -0.27 -11.54
CA TYR A 109 8.54 -1.09 -10.44
C TYR A 109 7.61 -0.32 -9.51
N LYS A 110 6.88 0.68 -10.03
CA LYS A 110 5.89 1.41 -9.23
C LYS A 110 4.83 0.46 -8.66
N PRO A 111 4.29 0.73 -7.46
CA PRO A 111 3.22 -0.06 -6.86
C PRO A 111 2.07 -0.30 -7.83
N TYR A 112 1.60 -1.55 -7.89
CA TYR A 112 0.30 -1.87 -8.47
C TYR A 112 -0.81 -1.87 -7.41
N TRP A 113 -0.44 -1.77 -6.12
CA TRP A 113 -1.35 -1.75 -5.00
C TRP A 113 -1.70 -0.31 -4.59
N PHE A 114 -2.75 -0.18 -3.79
CA PHE A 114 -3.27 1.08 -3.29
C PHE A 114 -3.88 0.85 -1.91
N ALA A 115 -4.08 1.93 -1.17
CA ALA A 115 -4.91 1.92 0.03
C ALA A 115 -6.35 2.29 -0.33
N VAL A 116 -7.31 1.84 0.47
CA VAL A 116 -8.69 2.30 0.41
C VAL A 116 -9.02 2.96 1.74
N ARG A 117 -9.49 4.21 1.67
CA ARG A 117 -9.87 5.05 2.81
C ARG A 117 -11.34 5.41 2.73
N ASP A 118 -11.85 5.99 3.82
CA ASP A 118 -13.21 6.50 3.91
C ASP A 118 -14.26 5.45 3.48
N ILE A 119 -14.06 4.20 3.94
CA ILE A 119 -14.93 3.10 3.58
C ILE A 119 -16.28 3.25 4.28
N GLU A 120 -17.35 3.16 3.48
CA GLU A 120 -18.72 3.21 3.95
C GLU A 120 -19.52 2.00 3.45
N GLU A 121 -20.24 1.35 4.35
CA GLU A 121 -21.22 0.32 4.02
C GLU A 121 -22.53 0.99 3.54
N ILE A 122 -22.94 0.70 2.31
CA ILE A 122 -24.12 1.28 1.66
C ILE A 122 -25.18 0.21 1.43
N GLU A 123 -26.40 0.48 1.88
CA GLU A 123 -27.56 -0.38 1.59
C GLU A 123 -28.02 -0.18 0.14
N LEU A 124 -27.96 -1.25 -0.66
CA LEU A 124 -28.42 -1.25 -2.04
C LEU A 124 -29.94 -1.50 -2.11
N LYS A 125 -30.73 -0.57 -1.56
CA LYS A 125 -32.20 -0.63 -1.67
C LYS A 125 -32.63 -0.47 -3.13
N ASN A 126 -33.54 -1.32 -3.58
CA ASN A 126 -34.27 -1.25 -4.86
C ASN A 126 -33.47 -1.59 -6.14
N VAL A 127 -32.78 -2.73 -6.17
CA VAL A 127 -32.27 -3.29 -7.44
C VAL A 127 -33.37 -4.03 -8.23
N VAL A 128 -34.54 -4.27 -7.62
CA VAL A 128 -35.68 -4.94 -8.26
C VAL A 128 -36.89 -4.00 -8.30
N ASN A 129 -37.22 -3.53 -9.50
CA ASN A 129 -38.57 -3.25 -10.00
C ASN A 129 -38.57 -3.52 -11.50
#